data_AF-A0A9E3K8D3-F1
#
_entry.id   AF-A0A9E3K8D3-F1
#
_cell.length_a   1.000
_cell.length_b   1.000
_cell.length_c   1.000
_cell.angle_alpha   90.00
_cell.angle_beta   90.00
_cell.angle_gamma   90.00
#
_symmetry.space_group_name_H-M   'P 1'
#
loop_
_entity.id
_entity.type
_entity.pdbx_description
1 polymer ?
#
loop_
_entity_poly.entity_id
_entity_poly.type
_entity_poly.pdbx_seq_one_letter_code
_entity_poly.pdbx_strand_id
1 'polypeptide(L)' 'MIQDGVTGVLTPPGDVEALVAALEPLMRDPAAATEMGARGRARALENFSIDVEAKRIADVYRGLV' A
#
# COMPACT_ATOMS: atom_id res chain seq x y z
N MET A 1 3.78 0.66 2.84
CA MET A 1 3.56 -0.61 3.57
C MET A 1 2.13 -1.07 3.31
N ILE A 2 1.93 -2.36 3.02
CA ILE A 2 0.63 -2.96 2.71
C ILE A 2 -0.15 -3.21 4.01
N GLN A 3 -1.45 -2.92 4.01
CA GLN A 3 -2.41 -3.42 4.98
C GLN A 3 -3.22 -4.54 4.34
N ASP A 4 -3.08 -5.74 4.89
CA ASP A 4 -3.70 -6.95 4.36
C ASP A 4 -5.23 -6.84 4.30
N GLY A 5 -5.82 -7.33 3.20
CA GLY A 5 -7.23 -7.22 2.84
C GLY A 5 -7.72 -5.81 2.48
N VAL A 6 -6.97 -4.75 2.79
CA VAL A 6 -7.42 -3.36 2.61
C VAL A 6 -6.74 -2.70 1.41
N THR A 7 -5.41 -2.68 1.38
CA THR A 7 -4.63 -2.04 0.31
C THR A 7 -3.91 -3.05 -0.58
N GLY A 8 -4.13 -4.34 -0.33
CA GLY A 8 -3.50 -5.47 -0.97
C GLY A 8 -3.77 -6.74 -0.17
N VAL A 9 -3.41 -7.89 -0.71
CA VAL A 9 -3.46 -9.18 -0.02
C VAL A 9 -2.03 -9.72 0.08
N LEU A 10 -1.63 -10.13 1.28
CA LEU A 10 -0.31 -10.72 1.52
C LEU A 10 -0.36 -12.22 1.30
N THR A 11 0.65 -12.75 0.62
CA THR A 11 0.81 -14.19 0.41
C THR A 11 2.20 -14.64 0.88
N PRO A 12 2.35 -15.89 1.34
CA PRO A 12 3.66 -16.44 1.65
C PRO A 12 4.58 -16.42 0.41
N PRO A 13 5.88 -16.12 0.57
CA PRO A 13 6.83 -16.19 -0.53
C PRO A 13 6.92 -17.61 -1.11
N GLY A 14 6.85 -17.73 -2.44
CA GLY A 14 6.98 -19.01 -3.13
C GLY A 14 5.72 -19.89 -3.12
N ASP A 15 4.64 -19.44 -2.46
CA ASP A 15 3.38 -20.16 -2.43
C ASP A 15 2.47 -19.73 -3.60
N VAL A 16 2.45 -20.56 -4.64
CA VAL A 16 1.66 -20.33 -5.85
C VAL A 16 0.17 -20.48 -5.57
N GLU A 17 -0.24 -21.44 -4.73
CA GLU A 17 -1.65 -21.69 -4.44
C GLU A 17 -2.25 -20.52 -3.66
N ALA A 18 -1.52 -19.98 -2.69
CA ALA A 18 -1.92 -18.78 -1.96
C ALA A 18 -2.03 -17.55 -2.89
N LEU A 19 -1.12 -17.41 -3.86
CA LEU A 19 -1.19 -16.34 -4.85
C LEU A 19 -2.43 -16.45 -5.75
N VAL A 20 -2.72 -17.66 -6.23
CA VAL A 20 -3.93 -17.91 -7.04
C VAL A 20 -5.18 -17.59 -6.24
N ALA A 21 -5.28 -18.07 -5.00
CA ALA A 21 -6.42 -17.81 -4.12
C ALA A 21 -6.61 -16.30 -3.83
N ALA A 22 -5.52 -15.53 -3.74
CA ALA A 22 -5.59 -14.08 -3.55
C ALA A 22 -6.00 -13.33 -4.82
N LEU A 23 -5.59 -13.79 -6.00
CA LEU A 23 -5.88 -13.13 -7.28
C LEU A 23 -7.28 -13.45 -7.81
N GLU A 24 -7.78 -14.67 -7.59
CA GLU A 24 -9.02 -15.15 -8.19
C GLU A 24 -10.25 -14.25 -7.86
N PRO A 25 -10.46 -13.78 -6.62
CA PRO A 25 -11.54 -12.83 -6.30
C PRO A 25 -11.37 -11.49 -7.02
N LEU A 26 -10.14 -10.98 -7.15
CA LEU A 26 -9.84 -9.70 -7.79
C LEU A 26 -10.06 -9.75 -9.31
N MET A 27 -9.82 -10.91 -9.92
CA MET A 27 -10.11 -11.13 -11.34
C MET A 27 -11.61 -11.27 -11.62
N ARG A 28 -12.37 -11.82 -10.67
CA ARG A 28 -13.84 -11.92 -10.76
C ARG A 28 -14.54 -10.59 -10.55
N ASP A 29 -13.98 -9.71 -9.73
CA ASP A 29 -14.50 -8.37 -9.47
C ASP A 29 -13.43 -7.27 -9.70
N PRO A 30 -13.30 -6.79 -10.96
CA PRO A 30 -12.37 -5.71 -11.30
C PRO A 30 -12.67 -4.39 -10.59
N ALA A 31 -13.91 -4.15 -10.17
CA ALA A 31 -14.28 -2.92 -9.45
C ALA A 31 -13.70 -2.95 -8.03
N ALA A 32 -13.85 -4.08 -7.31
CA ALA A 32 -13.21 -4.28 -6.02
C ALA A 32 -11.68 -4.18 -6.11
N ALA A 33 -11.07 -4.72 -7.18
CA ALA A 33 -9.63 -4.59 -7.41
C ALA A 33 -9.20 -3.13 -7.62
N THR A 34 -9.99 -2.35 -8.37
CA THR A 34 -9.73 -0.92 -8.60
C THR A 34 -9.83 -0.13 -7.29
N GLU A 35 -10.83 -0.42 -6.47
CA GLU A 35 -11.00 0.24 -5.17
C GLU A 35 -9.84 -0.07 -4.21
N MET A 36 -9.40 -1.33 -4.16
CA MET A 36 -8.23 -1.74 -3.39
C MET A 36 -6.97 -0.99 -3.84
N GLY A 37 -6.76 -0.87 -5.15
CA GLY A 37 -5.67 -0.09 -5.72
C GLY A 37 -5.73 1.40 -5.35
N ALA A 38 -6.92 2.00 -5.36
CA ALA A 38 -7.12 3.39 -4.96
C ALA A 38 -6.75 3.62 -3.48
N ARG A 39 -7.18 2.72 -2.57
CA ARG A 39 -6.81 2.77 -1.14
C ARG A 39 -5.30 2.61 -0.95
N GLY A 40 -4.67 1.70 -1.69
CA GLY A 40 -3.21 1.53 -1.68
C GLY A 40 -2.46 2.77 -2.14
N ARG A 41 -2.92 3.41 -3.22
CA ARG A 41 -2.33 4.66 -3.73
C ARG A 41 -2.46 5.80 -2.74
N ALA A 42 -3.64 6.02 -2.17
CA ALA A 42 -3.85 7.07 -1.17
C ALA A 42 -2.86 6.91 0.01
N ARG A 43 -2.76 5.70 0.56
CA ARG A 43 -1.84 5.40 1.65
C ARG A 43 -0.37 5.60 1.28
N ALA A 44 0.01 5.24 0.05
CA ALA A 44 1.37 5.44 -0.44
C ALA A 44 1.74 6.93 -0.51
N LEU A 45 0.84 7.76 -1.05
CA LEU A 45 1.05 9.20 -1.14
C LEU A 45 1.10 9.89 0.23
N GLU A 46 0.27 9.45 1.18
CA GLU A 46 0.24 10.01 2.54
C GLU A 46 1.49 9.70 3.36
N ASN A 47 2.04 8.49 3.21
CA ASN A 47 3.02 7.96 4.16
C ASN A 47 4.42 7.75 3.58
N PHE A 48 4.55 7.65 2.26
CA PHE A 48 5.80 7.28 1.59
C PHE A 48 6.16 8.26 0.45
N SER A 49 5.57 9.46 0.45
CA SER A 49 5.98 10.53 -0.45
C SER A 49 7.34 11.09 -0.02
N ILE A 50 8.26 11.22 -0.97
CA ILE A 50 9.58 11.84 -0.76
C ILE A 50 9.43 13.26 -0.22
N ASP A 51 8.44 14.02 -0.70
CA ASP A 51 8.19 15.38 -0.22
C ASP A 51 7.74 15.39 1.24
N VAL A 52 6.91 14.42 1.62
CA VAL A 52 6.43 14.28 3.01
C VAL A 52 7.59 13.90 3.93
N GLU A 53 8.44 12.96 3.52
CA GLU A 53 9.63 12.58 4.28
C GLU A 53 10.63 13.74 4.42
N ALA A 54 10.95 14.42 3.32
CA ALA A 54 11.83 15.58 3.33
C ALA A 54 11.31 16.69 4.26
N LYS A 55 10.00 16.96 4.22
CA LYS A 55 9.36 17.92 5.12
C LYS A 55 9.50 17.51 6.59
N ARG A 56 9.19 16.26 6.94
CA ARG A 56 9.31 15.75 8.33
C ARG A 56 10.74 15.88 8.84
N ILE A 57 11.73 15.52 8.03
CA ILE A 57 13.14 15.64 8.38
C ILE A 57 13.52 17.12 8.59
N ALA A 58 13.11 18.02 7.69
CA ALA A 58 13.38 19.45 7.79
C ALA A 58 12.73 20.09 9.03
N ASP A 59 11.53 19.64 9.41
CA ASP A 59 10.81 20.12 10.59
C ASP A 59 11.55 19.75 11.88
N VAL A 60 12.19 18.57 11.96
CA VAL A 60 13.05 18.19 13.08
C VAL A 60 14.26 19.13 13.18
N TYR A 61 14.97 19.39 12.08
CA TYR A 61 16.14 20.28 12.09
C TYR A 61 15.77 21.72 12.50
N ARG A 62 14.61 22.22 12.06
CA ARG A 62 14.14 23.56 12.44
C ARG A 62 13.80 23.68 13.92
N GLY A 63 13.41 22.59 14.59
CA GLY A 63 13.11 22.60 16.02
C GLY A 63 14.35 22.61 16.94
N LEU A 64 15.56 22.49 16.37
CA LEU A 64 16.82 22.49 17.11
C LEU A 64 17.52 23.86 17.13
N VAL A 65 16.97 24.86 16.42
CA VAL A 65 17.48 26.24 16.32
C VAL A 65 16.47 27.19 16.96
#